data_AF-A0A202E2X4-F1
#
_entry.id   AF-A0A202E2X4-F1
#
_cell.length_a   1.000
_cell.length_b   1.000
_cell.length_c   1.000
_cell.angle_alpha   90.00
_cell.angle_beta   90.00
_cell.angle_gamma   90.00
#
_symmetry.space_group_name_H-M   'P 1'
#
loop_
_entity.id
_entity.type
_entity.pdbx_description
1 polymer ?
#
loop_
_entity_poly.entity_id
_entity_poly.type
_entity_poly.pdbx_seq_one_letter_code
_entity_poly.pdbx_strand_id
1 'polypeptide(L)'
;MNQYFQHRSTDEQITNMASEIFSIELPRSWVFRQKKKLSEYYHETFSEIQEYVLSGSILHIDETRVSIKGKDQYIFVFTNLECVFYLHRESRETAFPFRTFVRW
;
A
#
# COMPACT_ATOMS: atom_id res chain seq x y z
N MET A 1 2.09 -12.43 -12.23
CA MET A 1 2.44 -12.84 -10.86
C MET A 1 3.57 -11.93 -10.38
N ASN A 2 3.25 -10.86 -9.66
CA ASN A 2 4.23 -9.84 -9.24
C ASN A 2 5.09 -10.39 -8.09
N GLN A 3 6.34 -10.77 -8.40
CA GLN A 3 7.32 -11.33 -7.45
C GLN A 3 7.69 -10.37 -6.31
N TYR A 4 7.34 -9.09 -6.38
CA TYR A 4 7.73 -8.08 -5.40
C TYR A 4 6.94 -8.12 -4.07
N PHE A 5 5.80 -8.82 -3.99
CA PHE A 5 5.03 -8.95 -2.74
C PHE A 5 5.42 -10.17 -1.88
N GLN A 6 6.24 -11.10 -2.39
CA GLN A 6 6.50 -12.39 -1.73
C GLN A 6 7.63 -12.38 -0.71
N HIS A 7 8.61 -11.49 -0.85
CA HIS A 7 9.69 -11.42 0.12
C HIS A 7 9.35 -10.38 1.16
N ARG A 8 9.02 -10.85 2.37
CA ARG A 8 8.96 -10.08 3.62
C ARG A 8 10.35 -9.55 4.00
N SER A 9 11.06 -8.96 3.03
CA SER A 9 12.42 -8.48 3.20
C SER A 9 12.40 -7.26 4.11
N THR A 10 13.11 -7.37 5.21
CA THR A 10 13.33 -6.24 6.10
C THR A 10 14.20 -5.18 5.41
N ASP A 11 14.15 -3.94 5.89
CA ASP A 11 15.02 -2.88 5.39
C ASP A 11 16.50 -3.28 5.49
N GLU A 12 16.86 -4.03 6.54
CA GLU A 12 18.21 -4.58 6.74
C GLU A 12 18.60 -5.60 5.67
N GLN A 13 17.69 -6.51 5.30
CA GLN A 13 17.95 -7.47 4.22
C GLN A 13 18.18 -6.76 2.89
N ILE A 14 17.45 -5.68 2.62
CA ILE A 14 17.64 -4.88 1.39
C ILE A 14 19.00 -4.18 1.41
N THR A 15 19.42 -3.61 2.54
CA THR A 15 20.75 -2.97 2.63
C THR A 15 21.89 -3.99 2.51
N ASN A 16 21.73 -5.17 3.09
CA ASN A 16 22.74 -6.23 2.99
C ASN A 16 22.88 -6.74 1.55
N MET A 17 21.75 -6.95 0.87
CA MET A 17 21.72 -7.36 -0.53
C MET A 17 22.41 -6.32 -1.45
N ALA A 18 22.23 -5.03 -1.18
CA ALA A 18 22.91 -3.97 -1.93
C ALA A 18 24.44 -4.04 -1.77
N SER A 19 24.92 -4.36 -0.56
CA SER A 19 26.35 -4.55 -0.30
C SER A 19 26.88 -5.82 -0.97
N GLU A 20 26.17 -6.95 -0.84
CA GLU A 20 26.61 -8.25 -1.37
C GLU A 20 26.64 -8.29 -2.90
N ILE A 21 25.61 -7.76 -3.56
CA ILE A 21 25.47 -7.88 -5.03
C ILE A 21 26.19 -6.74 -5.75
N PHE A 22 26.12 -5.52 -5.21
CA PHE A 22 26.59 -4.32 -5.90
C PHE A 22 27.78 -3.65 -5.22
N SER A 23 28.25 -4.16 -4.08
CA SER A 23 29.30 -3.53 -3.26
C SER A 23 28.94 -2.09 -2.85
N ILE A 24 27.65 -1.82 -2.64
CA ILE A 24 27.13 -0.52 -2.21
C ILE A 24 26.75 -0.59 -0.73
N GLU A 25 27.47 0.16 0.10
CA GLU A 25 27.10 0.33 1.50
C GLU A 25 25.99 1.39 1.65
N LEU A 26 24.83 0.96 2.15
CA LEU A 26 23.70 1.84 2.39
C LEU A 26 23.48 2.02 3.91
N PRO A 27 23.25 3.26 4.38
CA PRO A 27 22.82 3.48 5.76
C PRO A 27 21.52 2.70 6.06
N ARG A 28 21.38 2.17 7.28
CA ARG A 28 20.15 1.44 7.70
C ARG A 28 18.85 2.21 7.46
N SER A 29 18.90 3.54 7.52
CA SER A 29 17.76 4.43 7.29
C SER A 29 17.47 4.73 5.82
N TRP A 30 18.32 4.28 4.89
CA TRP A 30 18.22 4.62 3.47
C TRP A 30 16.93 4.05 2.86
N VAL A 31 16.66 2.76 3.07
CA VAL A 31 15.48 2.07 2.53
C VAL A 31 14.19 2.73 3.02
N PHE A 32 14.08 3.00 4.33
CA PHE A 32 12.96 3.74 4.90
C PHE A 32 12.75 5.10 4.24
N ARG A 33 13.82 5.89 4.06
CA ARG A 33 13.73 7.20 3.39
C ARG A 33 13.29 7.08 1.94
N GLN A 34 13.76 6.07 1.21
CA GLN A 34 13.31 5.85 -0.17
C GLN A 34 11.85 5.42 -0.22
N LYS A 35 11.39 4.53 0.66
CA LYS A 35 9.97 4.16 0.76
C LYS A 35 9.09 5.39 0.97
N LYS A 36 9.50 6.31 1.86
CA LYS A 36 8.81 7.59 2.06
C LYS A 36 8.79 8.44 0.78
N LYS A 37 9.92 8.62 0.12
CA LYS A 37 10.01 9.38 -1.14
C LYS A 37 9.14 8.77 -2.25
N LEU A 38 9.13 7.46 -2.39
CA LEU A 38 8.29 6.76 -3.37
C LEU A 38 6.81 6.92 -3.03
N SER A 39 6.44 6.85 -1.75
CA SER A 39 5.07 7.13 -1.30
C SER A 39 4.62 8.55 -1.66
N GLU A 40 5.50 9.53 -1.51
CA GLU A 40 5.22 10.92 -1.88
C GLU A 40 5.12 11.07 -3.41
N TYR A 41 6.05 10.45 -4.14
CA TYR A 41 6.10 10.51 -5.61
C TYR A 41 4.86 9.88 -6.26
N TYR A 42 4.41 8.72 -5.80
CA TYR A 42 3.24 8.03 -6.35
C TYR A 42 1.91 8.50 -5.76
N HIS A 43 1.89 9.56 -4.97
CA HIS A 43 0.66 10.05 -4.34
C HIS A 43 -0.39 10.48 -5.38
N GLU A 44 0.04 11.14 -6.46
CA GLU A 44 -0.84 11.55 -7.56
C GLU A 44 -1.43 10.33 -8.27
N THR A 45 -0.58 9.38 -8.70
CA THR A 45 -1.03 8.12 -9.32
C THR A 45 -1.97 7.32 -8.41
N PHE A 46 -1.70 7.28 -7.10
CA PHE A 46 -2.62 6.66 -6.13
C PHE A 46 -3.99 7.35 -6.13
N SER A 47 -4.01 8.68 -6.19
CA SER A 47 -5.24 9.47 -6.19
C SER A 47 -6.06 9.24 -7.46
N GLU A 48 -5.40 9.18 -8.62
CA GLU A 48 -6.02 8.83 -9.90
C GLU A 48 -6.61 7.41 -9.89
N ILE A 49 -5.85 6.41 -9.41
CA ILE A 49 -6.34 5.04 -9.27
C ILE A 49 -7.54 4.98 -8.32
N GLN A 50 -7.47 5.71 -7.20
CA GLN A 50 -8.56 5.76 -6.24
C GLN A 50 -9.83 6.33 -6.88
N GLU A 51 -9.74 7.44 -7.60
CA GLU A 51 -10.87 8.02 -8.33
C GLU A 51 -11.41 7.06 -9.39
N TYR A 52 -10.52 6.45 -10.17
CA TYR A 52 -10.90 5.48 -11.20
C TYR A 52 -11.68 4.30 -10.63
N VAL A 53 -11.16 3.69 -9.57
CA VAL A 53 -11.80 2.56 -8.88
C VAL A 53 -13.16 2.96 -8.31
N LEU A 54 -13.27 4.14 -7.69
CA LEU A 54 -14.51 4.62 -7.08
C LEU A 54 -15.57 5.06 -8.10
N SER A 55 -15.17 5.43 -9.31
CA SER A 55 -16.07 5.80 -10.42
C SER A 55 -16.65 4.59 -11.15
N GLY A 56 -16.09 3.39 -10.94
CA GLY A 56 -16.52 2.16 -11.59
C GLY A 56 -17.94 1.72 -11.19
N SER A 57 -18.62 1.00 -12.08
CA SER A 57 -19.98 0.49 -11.84
C SER A 57 -20.05 -0.61 -10.78
N ILE A 58 -18.94 -1.31 -10.56
CA ILE A 58 -18.81 -2.40 -9.58
C ILE A 58 -17.58 -2.10 -8.73
N LEU A 59 -17.78 -2.12 -7.41
CA LEU A 59 -16.72 -1.95 -6.42
C LEU A 59 -16.68 -3.18 -5.51
N HIS A 60 -15.56 -3.88 -5.53
CA HIS A 60 -15.24 -4.95 -4.58
C HIS A 60 -14.37 -4.38 -3.47
N ILE A 61 -14.71 -4.74 -2.23
CA ILE A 61 -13.98 -4.34 -1.02
C ILE A 61 -13.67 -5.59 -0.21
N ASP A 62 -12.40 -5.79 0.12
CA ASP A 62 -11.94 -6.86 1.02
C ASP A 62 -11.24 -6.26 2.25
N GLU A 63 -11.44 -6.86 3.43
CA GLU A 63 -10.85 -6.43 4.70
C GLU A 63 -9.83 -7.48 5.16
N THR A 64 -8.58 -7.07 5.35
CA THR A 64 -7.55 -7.90 5.97
C THR A 64 -7.09 -7.29 7.29
N ARG A 65 -7.31 -8.01 8.39
CA ARG A 65 -6.76 -7.65 9.70
C ARG A 65 -5.27 -7.99 9.76
N VAL A 66 -4.46 -7.04 10.22
CA VAL A 66 -3.02 -7.18 10.42
C VAL A 66 -2.63 -6.72 11.84
N SER A 67 -1.64 -7.37 12.45
CA SER A 67 -1.08 -6.90 13.72
C SER A 67 0.18 -6.09 13.44
N ILE A 68 0.14 -4.80 13.74
CA ILE A 68 1.28 -3.89 13.58
C ILE A 68 1.63 -3.35 14.98
N LYS A 69 2.85 -3.65 15.43
CA LYS A 69 3.36 -3.28 16.77
C LYS A 69 2.42 -3.72 17.91
N GLY A 70 1.83 -4.92 17.78
CA GLY A 70 0.95 -5.51 18.79
C GLY A 70 -0.46 -4.90 18.83
N LYS A 71 -0.80 -4.01 17.91
CA LYS A 71 -2.16 -3.48 17.75
C LYS A 71 -2.80 -4.06 16.50
N ASP A 72 -4.05 -4.46 16.61
CA ASP A 72 -4.88 -4.84 15.46
C ASP A 72 -5.14 -3.60 14.62
N GLN A 73 -4.84 -3.71 13.34
CA GLN A 73 -5.03 -2.68 12.32
C GLN A 73 -5.61 -3.37 11.07
N TYR A 74 -6.14 -2.57 10.15
CA TYR A 74 -6.92 -3.07 9.02
C TYR A 74 -6.37 -2.51 7.71
N ILE A 75 -6.21 -3.40 6.73
CA ILE A 75 -5.94 -3.03 5.34
C ILE A 75 -7.20 -3.36 4.55
N PHE A 76 -7.80 -2.34 3.95
CA PHE A 76 -8.90 -2.49 3.01
C PHE A 76 -8.35 -2.51 1.58
N VAL A 77 -8.82 -3.46 0.78
CA VAL A 77 -8.50 -3.60 -0.64
C VAL A 77 -9.72 -3.21 -1.45
N PHE A 78 -9.60 -2.19 -2.30
CA PHE A 78 -10.69 -1.71 -3.16
C PHE A 78 -10.34 -2.00 -4.62
N THR A 79 -11.27 -2.55 -5.40
CA THR A 79 -11.04 -2.82 -6.83
C THR A 79 -12.32 -2.75 -7.66
N ASN A 80 -12.18 -2.31 -8.91
CA ASN A 80 -13.21 -2.31 -9.94
C ASN A 80 -12.94 -3.37 -11.03
N LEU A 81 -12.18 -4.43 -10.72
CA LEU A 81 -11.66 -5.49 -11.61
C LEU A 81 -10.56 -5.05 -12.59
N GLU A 82 -10.35 -3.75 -12.78
CA GLU A 82 -9.28 -3.23 -13.65
C GLU A 82 -8.09 -2.71 -12.87
N CYS A 83 -8.36 -2.02 -11.76
CA CYS A 83 -7.36 -1.45 -10.87
C CYS A 83 -7.65 -1.78 -9.41
N VAL A 84 -6.64 -1.62 -8.56
CA VAL A 84 -6.74 -1.88 -7.12
C VAL A 84 -6.02 -0.78 -6.34
N PHE A 85 -6.61 -0.35 -5.23
CA PHE A 85 -5.91 0.45 -4.22
C PHE A 85 -6.10 -0.12 -2.82
N TYR A 86 -5.15 0.21 -1.94
CA TYR A 86 -5.12 -0.26 -0.56
C TYR A 86 -5.27 0.92 0.38
N LEU A 87 -6.04 0.73 1.46
CA LEU A 87 -6.23 1.74 2.49
C LEU A 87 -5.96 1.15 3.86
N HIS A 88 -5.01 1.73 4.59
CA HIS A 88 -4.71 1.39 5.96
C HIS A 88 -5.60 2.16 6.95
N ARG A 89 -6.10 1.47 7.97
CA ARG A 89 -6.88 2.04 9.08
C ARG A 89 -6.45 1.44 10.42
N GLU A 90 -6.41 2.28 11.45
CA GLU A 90 -6.10 1.84 12.82
C GLU A 90 -7.30 1.19 13.51
N SER A 91 -8.53 1.53 13.11
CA SER A 91 -9.76 0.93 13.61
C SER A 91 -10.57 0.30 12.48
N ARG A 92 -11.47 -0.61 12.84
CA ARG A 92 -12.41 -1.24 11.91
C ARG A 92 -13.55 -0.29 11.50
N GLU A 93 -13.76 0.81 12.22
CA GLU A 93 -14.89 1.70 11.96
C GLU A 93 -14.76 2.33 10.56
N THR A 94 -15.66 1.90 9.66
CA THR A 94 -15.60 2.15 8.21
C THR A 94 -16.38 3.38 7.78
N ALA A 95 -16.22 4.50 8.48
CA ALA A 95 -16.66 5.79 7.95
C ALA A 95 -15.70 6.23 6.85
N PHE A 96 -15.88 5.68 5.65
CA PHE A 96 -15.10 6.11 4.50
C PHE A 96 -15.63 7.46 4.00
N PRO A 97 -14.81 8.52 3.95
CA PRO A 97 -15.24 9.86 3.52
C PRO A 97 -15.43 9.96 2.00
N PHE A 98 -15.53 8.84 1.29
CA PHE A 98 -15.77 8.85 -0.14
C PHE A 98 -17.18 9.38 -0.38
N ARG A 99 -17.32 10.39 -1.24
CA ARG A 99 -18.65 10.73 -1.79
C ARG A 99 -19.08 9.56 -2.66
N THR A 100 -19.81 8.63 -2.06
CA THR A 100 -20.53 7.60 -2.79
C THR A 100 -21.57 8.32 -3.66
N PHE A 101 -21.28 8.50 -4.95
CA PHE A 101 -22.30 8.81 -5.94
C PHE A 101 -23.13 7.54 -6.19
N VAL A 102 -23.85 7.09 -5.16
CA VAL A 102 -24.89 6.08 -5.34
C VAL A 102 -26.11 6.81 -5.85
N ARG A 103 -26.28 6.82 -7.17
CA ARG A 103 -27.55 7.11 -7.83
C ARG A 103 -28.24 5.78 -8.09
N TRP A 104 -29.25 5.47 -7.27
CA TRP A 104 -30.39 4.63 -7.63
C TRP A 104 -31.64 5.30 -7.07
#